data_AF-A0A928BME2-F1
#
_entry.id   AF-A0A928BME2-F1
#
_cell.length_a   1.000
_cell.length_b   1.000
_cell.length_c   1.000
_cell.angle_alpha   90.00
_cell.angle_beta   90.00
_cell.angle_gamma   90.00
#
_symmetry.space_group_name_H-M   'P 1'
#
loop_
_entity.id
_entity.type
_entity.pdbx_description
1 polymer ?
#
loop_
_entity_poly.entity_id
_entity_poly.type
_entity_poly.pdbx_seq_one_letter_code
_entity_poly.pdbx_strand_id
1 'polypeptide(L)'
;MTKEDILRLRDTAEQTRVQFKERVTRDNKYDVSCEMVAQSNSRGGMIVVGIDDKTGRINPLSFVEVQETANLLGSLASEGVVPQILLDIENVQMEGGVIVVATVKQGKNKPYRDSKGIVWVKQGADKRKVFDNAELIAMLMENGQMHPDSMPVNGTSIKDLDENTLRDYLLNRFRSDFERQQLSVTELRHRSLDEITGVLSQTPEGILKNNGLILEDGTLTVAALMLMGSYPQRWLPAFTVRCVSFIGNSIGGTEFRDKSGNDADGNAVHLYNYIISFLTRNLRKKQVEKDFNSQGELEVSIASLSEIVTNGILHRSYVIEAPLRVFIFDNRIEIHSPGLLPEGVSMESIKHGASVPRNKLLFNHGINLLPYTGAGSGITRALKFTPDIKFVNDETLNEFVVTVERRNVGETDAKNDRDSDRDDRDKLLNESDLDKVNIKQNDRDDRDNEVEITHIAYKALNGTQKDIIQFCSIPRSAREILEHIGYSYHPTNINKFIKPLLEHGFIEMTEPEKLNSKNQKYRKVRKN
;
A
#
# COMPACT_ATOMS: atom_id res chain seq x y z
N MET A 1 11.74 -12.78 30.19
CA MET A 1 11.72 -11.43 30.81
C MET A 1 12.56 -11.42 32.08
N THR A 2 13.11 -10.26 32.46
CA THR A 2 13.87 -10.07 33.72
C THR A 2 13.02 -9.45 34.83
N LYS A 3 13.54 -9.42 36.07
CA LYS A 3 12.90 -8.77 37.21
C LYS A 3 12.69 -7.27 36.96
N GLU A 4 13.69 -6.61 36.39
CA GLU A 4 13.66 -5.20 36.04
C GLU A 4 12.56 -4.89 35.01
N ASP A 5 12.33 -5.79 34.06
CA ASP A 5 11.27 -5.62 33.05
C ASP A 5 9.88 -5.62 33.70
N ILE A 6 9.64 -6.52 34.66
CA ILE A 6 8.35 -6.58 35.37
C ILE A 6 8.10 -5.33 36.21
N LEU A 7 9.14 -4.82 36.89
CA LEU A 7 9.03 -3.58 37.66
C LEU A 7 8.68 -2.40 36.76
N ARG A 8 9.32 -2.30 35.59
CA ARG A 8 8.98 -1.27 34.58
C ARG A 8 7.54 -1.41 34.10
N LEU A 9 7.08 -2.62 33.77
CA LEU A 9 5.71 -2.84 33.32
C LEU A 9 4.69 -2.40 34.37
N ARG A 10 4.90 -2.78 35.63
CA ARG A 10 4.06 -2.35 36.75
C ARG A 10 3.97 -0.82 36.82
N ASP A 11 5.10 -0.14 36.71
CA ASP A 11 5.17 1.32 36.84
C ASP A 11 4.49 2.06 35.66
N THR A 12 4.32 1.37 34.53
CA THR A 12 3.57 1.89 33.37
C THR A 12 2.08 1.55 33.36
N ALA A 13 1.58 0.88 34.41
CA ALA A 13 0.22 0.37 34.55
C ALA A 13 -0.21 -0.57 33.40
N GLU A 14 -1.48 -1.00 33.41
CA GLU A 14 -2.04 -1.79 32.32
C GLU A 14 -2.11 -0.99 31.03
N GLN A 15 -1.77 -1.67 29.93
CA GLN A 15 -1.75 -1.09 28.60
C GLN A 15 -2.41 -2.06 27.62
N THR A 16 -2.57 -1.65 26.37
CA THR A 16 -3.17 -2.50 25.32
C THR A 16 -2.57 -3.89 25.19
N ARG A 17 -1.29 -4.06 25.54
CA ARG A 17 -0.57 -5.34 25.41
C ARG A 17 -0.25 -5.99 26.75
N VAL A 18 -0.62 -5.40 27.88
CA VAL A 18 -0.23 -5.88 29.22
C VAL A 18 -1.45 -5.92 30.11
N GLN A 19 -1.79 -7.12 30.57
CA GLN A 19 -2.84 -7.34 31.57
C GLN A 19 -2.23 -7.93 32.84
N PHE A 20 -2.56 -7.37 34.00
CA PHE A 20 -2.21 -7.91 35.30
C PHE A 20 -3.35 -8.77 35.84
N LYS A 21 -2.98 -9.85 36.54
CA LYS A 21 -3.88 -10.62 37.40
C LYS A 21 -3.13 -11.02 38.65
N GLU A 22 -3.75 -10.88 39.82
CA GLU A 22 -3.09 -11.34 41.04
C GLU A 22 -2.98 -12.88 41.04
N ARG A 23 -4.08 -13.55 40.68
CA ARG A 23 -4.18 -15.00 40.51
C ARG A 23 -5.16 -15.34 39.37
N VAL A 24 -5.01 -16.51 38.79
CA VAL A 24 -6.03 -17.09 37.90
C VAL A 24 -6.78 -18.16 38.68
N THR A 25 -8.07 -17.92 38.92
CA THR A 25 -8.94 -18.78 39.72
C THR A 25 -10.15 -19.22 38.91
N ARG A 26 -11.00 -20.07 39.48
CA ARG A 26 -12.24 -20.50 38.81
C ARG A 26 -13.21 -19.36 38.52
N ASP A 27 -13.16 -18.29 39.31
CA ASP A 27 -14.11 -17.17 39.21
C ASP A 27 -13.73 -16.19 38.09
N ASN A 28 -12.43 -16.02 37.81
CA ASN A 28 -11.95 -15.10 36.78
C ASN A 28 -11.45 -15.79 35.51
N LYS A 29 -11.45 -17.13 35.44
CA LYS A 29 -10.96 -17.89 34.27
C LYS A 29 -11.61 -17.46 32.95
N TYR A 30 -12.91 -17.16 32.96
CA TYR A 30 -13.63 -16.73 31.76
C TYR A 30 -13.17 -15.34 31.29
N ASP A 31 -12.94 -14.42 32.22
CA ASP A 31 -12.40 -13.09 31.91
C ASP A 31 -11.01 -13.19 31.29
N VAL A 32 -10.16 -14.09 31.83
CA VAL A 32 -8.82 -14.37 31.29
C VAL A 32 -8.90 -14.96 29.88
N SER A 33 -9.83 -15.89 29.59
CA SER A 33 -10.06 -16.36 28.22
C SER A 33 -10.52 -15.23 27.27
N CYS A 34 -11.42 -14.36 27.73
CA CYS A 34 -11.84 -13.20 26.95
C CYS A 34 -10.67 -12.26 26.66
N GLU A 35 -9.75 -12.12 27.60
CA GLU A 35 -8.53 -11.33 27.44
C GLU A 35 -7.60 -11.92 26.38
N MET A 36 -7.39 -13.24 26.42
CA MET A 36 -6.62 -13.95 25.39
C MET A 36 -7.24 -13.76 24.01
N VAL A 37 -8.57 -13.88 23.88
CA VAL A 37 -9.30 -13.62 22.62
C VAL A 37 -9.05 -12.18 22.16
N ALA A 38 -9.20 -11.19 23.04
CA ALA A 38 -9.00 -9.78 22.71
C ALA A 38 -7.58 -9.50 22.22
N GLN A 39 -6.57 -10.06 22.91
CA GLN A 39 -5.16 -9.93 22.54
C GLN A 39 -4.86 -10.61 21.19
N SER A 40 -5.38 -11.82 20.95
CA SER A 40 -5.22 -12.53 19.68
C SER A 40 -5.86 -11.80 18.50
N ASN A 41 -7.01 -11.15 18.69
CA ASN A 41 -7.65 -10.34 17.66
C ASN A 41 -6.98 -8.98 17.43
N SER A 42 -6.13 -8.54 18.36
CA SER A 42 -5.48 -7.23 18.33
C SER A 42 -3.98 -7.40 18.06
N ARG A 43 -3.10 -6.71 18.80
CA ARG A 43 -1.65 -6.69 18.56
C ARG A 43 -0.89 -7.74 19.39
N GLY A 44 -1.57 -8.81 19.81
CA GLY A 44 -1.08 -9.72 20.85
C GLY A 44 -0.91 -9.02 22.20
N GLY A 45 -0.29 -9.69 23.15
CA GLY A 45 -0.04 -9.14 24.47
C GLY A 45 0.54 -10.15 25.44
N MET A 46 0.51 -9.80 26.71
CA MET A 46 0.90 -10.66 27.81
C MET A 46 -0.09 -10.54 28.97
N ILE A 47 -0.24 -11.65 29.66
CA ILE A 47 -0.98 -11.76 30.91
C ILE A 47 0.06 -12.08 31.99
N VAL A 48 0.23 -11.15 32.92
CA VAL A 48 1.24 -11.20 33.98
C VAL A 48 0.53 -11.54 35.29
N VAL A 49 0.79 -12.74 35.80
CA VAL A 49 0.15 -13.28 37.00
C VAL A 49 1.07 -13.13 38.22
N GLY A 50 0.51 -12.60 39.31
CA GLY A 50 1.23 -12.25 40.54
C GLY A 50 1.32 -10.75 40.79
N ILE A 51 0.51 -9.94 40.09
CA ILE A 51 0.39 -8.49 40.29
C ILE A 51 -1.08 -8.14 40.39
N ASP A 52 -1.45 -7.42 41.44
CA ASP A 52 -2.80 -6.88 41.62
C ASP A 52 -3.08 -5.78 40.58
N ASP A 53 -4.19 -5.91 39.85
CA ASP A 53 -4.54 -5.05 38.71
C ASP A 53 -4.90 -3.62 39.11
N LYS A 54 -5.44 -3.42 40.32
CA LYS A 54 -5.88 -2.10 40.82
C LYS A 54 -4.78 -1.32 41.51
N THR A 55 -3.94 -2.02 42.27
CA THR A 55 -2.94 -1.41 43.16
C THR A 55 -1.53 -1.52 42.59
N GLY A 56 -1.30 -2.38 41.59
CA GLY A 56 0.03 -2.70 41.09
C GLY A 56 0.90 -3.46 42.10
N ARG A 57 0.33 -3.89 43.23
CA ARG A 57 1.08 -4.60 44.27
C ARG A 57 1.55 -5.94 43.72
N ILE A 58 2.86 -6.17 43.80
CA ILE A 58 3.47 -7.45 43.46
C ILE A 58 3.19 -8.44 44.61
N ASN A 59 2.48 -9.51 44.28
CA ASN A 59 2.21 -10.65 45.15
C ASN A 59 2.64 -11.93 44.42
N PRO A 60 3.93 -12.32 44.51
CA PRO A 60 4.46 -13.45 43.77
C PRO A 60 3.77 -14.78 44.13
N LEU A 61 3.80 -15.73 43.22
CA LEU A 61 3.24 -17.06 43.38
C LEU A 61 4.26 -17.99 44.05
N SER A 62 3.76 -18.88 44.89
CA SER A 62 4.51 -20.03 45.38
C SER A 62 4.75 -21.06 44.26
N PHE A 63 5.68 -21.99 44.48
CA PHE A 63 6.00 -23.02 43.49
C PHE A 63 4.78 -23.85 43.03
N VAL A 64 3.89 -24.19 43.97
CA VAL A 64 2.66 -24.95 43.68
C VAL A 64 1.71 -24.11 42.82
N GLU A 65 1.49 -22.85 43.20
CA GLU A 65 0.62 -21.93 42.46
C GLU A 65 1.14 -21.66 41.04
N VAL A 66 2.45 -21.61 40.83
CA VAL A 66 3.05 -21.46 39.49
C VAL A 66 2.63 -22.61 38.58
N GLN A 67 2.73 -23.85 39.07
CA GLN A 67 2.37 -25.04 38.28
C GLN A 67 0.87 -25.08 37.98
N GLU A 68 0.04 -24.76 38.97
CA GLU A 68 -1.42 -24.69 38.80
C GLU A 68 -1.82 -23.60 37.80
N THR A 69 -1.20 -22.42 37.91
CA THR A 69 -1.44 -21.28 37.02
C THR A 69 -1.03 -21.59 35.59
N ALA A 70 0.15 -22.19 35.38
CA ALA A 70 0.62 -22.58 34.05
C ALA A 70 -0.34 -23.59 33.39
N ASN A 71 -0.77 -24.61 34.13
CA ASN A 71 -1.72 -25.62 33.65
C ASN A 71 -3.08 -24.99 33.31
N LEU A 72 -3.58 -24.08 34.17
CA LEU A 72 -4.85 -23.41 33.95
C LEU A 72 -4.81 -22.46 32.74
N LEU A 73 -3.73 -21.69 32.58
CA LEU A 73 -3.55 -20.83 31.40
C LEU A 73 -3.51 -21.66 30.11
N GLY A 74 -2.83 -22.80 30.12
CA GLY A 74 -2.81 -23.74 29.00
C GLY A 74 -4.18 -24.29 28.64
N SER A 75 -5.00 -24.68 29.63
CA SER A 75 -6.36 -25.15 29.38
C SER A 75 -7.26 -24.03 28.87
N LEU A 76 -7.14 -22.80 29.40
CA LEU A 76 -7.91 -21.65 28.91
C LEU A 76 -7.58 -21.28 27.47
N ALA A 77 -6.31 -21.38 27.07
CA ALA A 77 -5.90 -21.18 25.67
C ALA A 77 -6.44 -22.24 24.71
N SER A 78 -6.68 -23.46 25.22
CA SER A 78 -7.16 -24.60 24.42
C SER A 78 -8.69 -24.72 24.40
N GLU A 79 -9.38 -24.39 25.48
CA GLU A 79 -10.82 -24.61 25.62
C GLU A 79 -11.62 -23.30 25.61
N GLY A 80 -11.01 -22.21 26.07
CA GLY A 80 -11.66 -20.90 26.21
C GLY A 80 -11.51 -19.98 25.00
N VAL A 81 -10.60 -20.31 24.08
CA VAL A 81 -10.28 -19.51 22.88
C VAL A 81 -10.50 -20.36 21.63
N VAL A 82 -11.26 -19.83 20.67
CA VAL A 82 -11.59 -20.51 19.41
C VAL A 82 -11.29 -19.57 18.23
N PRO A 83 -10.44 -19.95 17.26
CA PRO A 83 -9.57 -21.13 17.24
C PRO A 83 -8.58 -21.14 18.42
N GLN A 84 -8.10 -22.32 18.79
CA GLN A 84 -7.16 -22.50 19.91
C GLN A 84 -5.85 -21.75 19.65
N ILE A 85 -5.20 -21.30 20.72
CA ILE A 85 -3.93 -20.57 20.66
C ILE A 85 -2.83 -21.28 21.45
N LEU A 86 -1.59 -21.00 21.09
CA LEU A 86 -0.42 -21.42 21.86
C LEU A 86 0.09 -20.22 22.68
N LEU A 87 0.40 -20.47 23.95
CA LEU A 87 1.00 -19.48 24.85
C LEU A 87 2.48 -19.78 25.04
N ASP A 88 3.29 -18.72 25.05
CA ASP A 88 4.67 -18.80 25.55
C ASP A 88 4.65 -18.39 27.03
N ILE A 89 4.85 -19.35 27.94
CA ILE A 89 4.81 -19.11 29.39
C ILE A 89 6.23 -19.03 29.94
N GLU A 90 6.54 -17.94 30.61
CA GLU A 90 7.82 -17.70 31.28
C GLU A 90 7.61 -17.47 32.78
N ASN A 91 8.57 -17.94 33.58
CA ASN A 91 8.58 -17.74 35.03
C ASN A 91 9.70 -16.76 35.39
N VAL A 92 9.35 -15.66 36.07
CA VAL A 92 10.29 -14.62 36.50
C VAL A 92 10.44 -14.67 38.02
N GLN A 93 11.66 -14.93 38.49
CA GLN A 93 11.93 -15.02 39.93
C GLN A 93 11.80 -13.63 40.59
N MET A 94 11.08 -13.58 41.70
CA MET A 94 10.91 -12.39 42.54
C MET A 94 11.30 -12.71 43.99
N GLU A 95 11.41 -11.66 44.80
CA GLU A 95 11.59 -11.84 46.23
C GLU A 95 10.32 -12.45 46.83
N GLY A 96 10.45 -13.63 47.45
CA GLY A 96 9.33 -14.34 48.06
C GLY A 96 8.50 -15.21 47.11
N GLY A 97 8.86 -15.35 45.83
CA GLY A 97 8.16 -16.26 44.91
C GLY A 97 8.46 -16.02 43.43
N VAL A 98 7.49 -16.30 42.57
CA VAL A 98 7.62 -16.26 41.10
C VAL A 98 6.46 -15.49 40.48
N ILE A 99 6.71 -14.71 39.43
CA ILE A 99 5.69 -14.15 38.57
C ILE A 99 5.61 -14.99 37.29
N VAL A 100 4.39 -15.31 36.87
CA VAL A 100 4.14 -16.07 35.63
C VAL A 100 3.75 -15.08 34.54
N VAL A 101 4.43 -15.11 33.41
CA VAL A 101 4.13 -14.28 32.24
C VAL A 101 3.70 -15.19 31.10
N ALA A 102 2.43 -15.10 30.70
CA ALA A 102 1.93 -15.78 29.52
C ALA A 102 1.82 -14.81 28.36
N THR A 103 2.59 -15.06 27.31
CA THR A 103 2.58 -14.25 26.09
C THR A 103 1.57 -14.80 25.09
N VAL A 104 0.63 -13.96 24.67
CA VAL A 104 -0.35 -14.22 23.63
C VAL A 104 0.12 -13.57 22.33
N LYS A 105 0.37 -14.37 21.31
CA LYS A 105 0.71 -13.86 19.97
C LYS A 105 -0.53 -13.24 19.31
N GLN A 106 -0.31 -12.25 18.45
CA GLN A 106 -1.34 -11.81 17.51
C GLN A 106 -1.76 -13.02 16.68
N GLY A 107 -3.06 -13.25 16.62
CA GLY A 107 -3.65 -14.40 15.98
C GLY A 107 -3.68 -14.24 14.46
N LYS A 108 -3.48 -15.35 13.76
CA LYS A 108 -3.49 -15.43 12.28
C LYS A 108 -4.82 -15.89 11.70
N ASN A 109 -5.74 -16.33 12.55
CA ASN A 109 -7.06 -16.85 12.17
C ASN A 109 -8.17 -16.00 12.79
N LYS A 110 -8.04 -14.67 12.74
CA LYS A 110 -9.11 -13.80 13.24
C LYS A 110 -10.38 -14.01 12.38
N PRO A 111 -11.58 -13.87 12.97
CA PRO A 111 -11.82 -13.53 14.36
C PRO A 111 -11.68 -14.75 15.30
N TYR A 112 -10.91 -14.55 16.36
CA TYR A 112 -10.95 -15.39 17.55
C TYR A 112 -12.20 -15.03 18.36
N ARG A 113 -12.80 -16.03 18.97
CA ARG A 113 -14.00 -15.92 19.80
C ARG A 113 -13.80 -16.67 21.10
N ASP A 114 -14.52 -16.25 22.12
CA ASP A 114 -14.57 -16.99 23.36
C ASP A 114 -15.40 -18.28 23.21
N SER A 115 -15.46 -19.09 24.27
CA SER A 115 -16.27 -20.31 24.32
C SER A 115 -17.79 -20.09 24.14
N LYS A 116 -18.27 -18.84 24.16
CA LYS A 116 -19.67 -18.47 23.91
C LYS A 116 -19.88 -17.87 22.51
N GLY A 117 -18.85 -17.82 21.68
CA GLY A 117 -18.90 -17.28 20.33
C GLY A 117 -18.77 -15.76 20.24
N ILE A 118 -18.44 -15.07 21.33
CA ILE A 118 -18.29 -13.61 21.33
C ILE A 118 -16.88 -13.23 20.87
N VAL A 119 -16.81 -12.28 19.94
CA VAL A 119 -15.54 -11.70 19.45
C VAL A 119 -15.19 -10.49 20.30
N TRP A 120 -13.96 -10.48 20.81
CA TRP A 120 -13.41 -9.41 21.65
C TRP A 120 -12.20 -8.77 20.98
N VAL A 121 -12.02 -7.45 21.15
CA VAL A 121 -10.84 -6.69 20.70
C VAL A 121 -10.37 -5.75 21.80
N LYS A 122 -9.09 -5.35 21.78
CA LYS A 122 -8.53 -4.40 22.76
C LYS A 122 -8.90 -2.96 22.42
N GLN A 123 -9.21 -2.18 23.44
CA GLN A 123 -9.41 -0.73 23.37
C GLN A 123 -8.71 -0.08 24.56
N GLY A 124 -7.50 0.47 24.33
CA GLY A 124 -6.64 0.87 25.45
C GLY A 124 -6.31 -0.34 26.33
N ALA A 125 -6.36 -0.19 27.65
CA ALA A 125 -6.17 -1.29 28.60
C ALA A 125 -7.39 -2.23 28.69
N ASP A 126 -8.57 -1.79 28.24
CA ASP A 126 -9.80 -2.59 28.29
C ASP A 126 -9.97 -3.48 27.06
N LYS A 127 -10.95 -4.38 27.16
CA LYS A 127 -11.48 -5.17 26.04
C LYS A 127 -12.91 -4.74 25.74
N ARG A 128 -13.27 -4.69 24.46
CA ARG A 128 -14.65 -4.47 24.02
C ARG A 128 -15.14 -5.62 23.16
N LYS A 129 -16.46 -5.80 23.13
CA LYS A 129 -17.12 -6.69 22.19
C LYS A 129 -17.16 -6.05 20.81
N VAL A 130 -16.98 -6.87 19.78
CA VAL A 130 -17.29 -6.49 18.40
C VAL A 130 -18.76 -6.78 18.14
N PHE A 131 -19.57 -5.73 18.02
CA PHE A 131 -20.99 -5.84 17.65
C PHE A 131 -21.25 -5.44 16.20
N ASP A 132 -20.35 -4.68 15.60
CA ASP A 132 -20.51 -4.21 14.23
C ASP A 132 -20.15 -5.32 13.24
N ASN A 133 -21.08 -5.61 12.33
CA ASN A 133 -20.89 -6.62 11.30
C ASN A 133 -19.80 -6.20 10.30
N ALA A 134 -19.63 -4.90 10.04
CA ALA A 134 -18.59 -4.45 9.11
C ALA A 134 -17.19 -4.72 9.68
N GLU A 135 -16.99 -4.48 10.98
CA GLU A 135 -15.76 -4.86 11.68
C GLU A 135 -15.51 -6.39 11.65
N LEU A 136 -16.52 -7.22 11.90
CA LEU A 136 -16.38 -8.68 11.80
C LEU A 136 -16.00 -9.15 10.40
N ILE A 137 -16.63 -8.59 9.38
CA ILE A 137 -16.33 -8.88 7.98
C ILE A 137 -14.89 -8.48 7.65
N ALA A 138 -14.43 -7.31 8.11
CA ALA A 138 -13.05 -6.88 7.94
C ALA A 138 -12.06 -7.90 8.54
N MET A 139 -12.32 -8.40 9.76
CA MET A 139 -11.46 -9.41 10.40
C MET A 139 -11.40 -10.74 9.62
N LEU A 140 -12.53 -11.18 9.05
CA LEU A 140 -12.59 -12.38 8.20
C LEU A 140 -11.87 -12.19 6.86
N MET A 141 -11.96 -10.99 6.30
CA MET A 141 -11.27 -10.62 5.06
C MET A 141 -9.76 -10.54 5.26
N GLU A 142 -9.27 -9.98 6.37
CA GLU A 142 -7.84 -9.87 6.69
C GLU A 142 -7.12 -11.22 6.65
N ASN A 143 -7.76 -12.28 7.16
CA ASN A 143 -7.16 -13.62 7.20
C ASN A 143 -7.54 -14.50 6.00
N GLY A 144 -8.17 -13.92 4.97
CA GLY A 144 -8.57 -14.63 3.76
C GLY A 144 -9.60 -15.73 3.97
N GLN A 145 -10.32 -15.73 5.10
CA GLN A 145 -11.45 -16.64 5.34
C GLN A 145 -12.71 -16.20 4.60
N MET A 146 -12.81 -14.90 4.30
CA MET A 146 -13.86 -14.34 3.47
C MET A 146 -13.26 -13.62 2.28
N HIS A 147 -13.68 -14.04 1.08
CA HIS A 147 -13.36 -13.37 -0.18
C HIS A 147 -14.63 -12.70 -0.69
N PRO A 148 -14.74 -11.37 -0.62
CA PRO A 148 -15.98 -10.68 -1.01
C PRO A 148 -16.40 -10.98 -2.45
N ASP A 149 -15.43 -11.16 -3.33
CA ASP A 149 -15.66 -11.47 -4.73
C ASP A 149 -16.17 -12.90 -4.97
N SER A 150 -16.04 -13.82 -4.00
CA SER A 150 -16.63 -15.16 -4.07
C SER A 150 -18.00 -15.26 -3.41
N MET A 151 -18.54 -14.17 -2.85
CA MET A 151 -19.86 -14.22 -2.22
C MET A 151 -20.97 -14.45 -3.26
N PRO A 152 -22.02 -15.24 -2.93
CA PRO A 152 -23.19 -15.40 -3.79
C PRO A 152 -23.95 -14.10 -3.95
N VAL A 153 -24.42 -13.82 -5.16
CA VAL A 153 -25.39 -12.76 -5.44
C VAL A 153 -26.75 -13.40 -5.68
N ASN A 154 -27.54 -13.50 -4.62
CA ASN A 154 -28.81 -14.22 -4.66
C ASN A 154 -29.77 -13.70 -5.75
N GLY A 155 -30.45 -14.61 -6.43
CA GLY A 155 -31.39 -14.30 -7.50
C GLY A 155 -30.74 -13.96 -8.85
N THR A 156 -29.46 -14.30 -9.01
CA THR A 156 -28.75 -14.24 -10.29
C THR A 156 -28.61 -15.62 -10.91
N SER A 157 -28.35 -15.66 -12.22
CA SER A 157 -28.01 -16.85 -12.98
C SER A 157 -27.10 -16.49 -14.15
N ILE A 158 -26.66 -17.48 -14.93
CA ILE A 158 -25.89 -17.24 -16.15
C ILE A 158 -26.59 -16.29 -17.15
N LYS A 159 -27.92 -16.20 -17.11
CA LYS A 159 -28.72 -15.30 -17.96
C LYS A 159 -28.50 -13.81 -17.66
N ASP A 160 -27.96 -13.50 -16.50
CA ASP A 160 -27.67 -12.12 -16.09
C ASP A 160 -26.26 -11.67 -16.53
N LEU A 161 -25.50 -12.55 -17.19
CA LEU A 161 -24.21 -12.23 -17.81
C LEU A 161 -24.40 -11.64 -19.22
N ASP A 162 -23.54 -10.70 -19.57
CA ASP A 162 -23.41 -10.15 -20.92
C ASP A 162 -22.75 -11.19 -21.83
N GLU A 163 -23.46 -11.61 -22.87
CA GLU A 163 -23.04 -12.69 -23.74
C GLU A 163 -21.74 -12.37 -24.48
N ASN A 164 -21.53 -11.12 -24.87
CA ASN A 164 -20.32 -10.68 -25.58
C ASN A 164 -19.10 -10.69 -24.67
N THR A 165 -19.24 -10.17 -23.45
CA THR A 165 -18.17 -10.18 -22.45
C THR A 165 -17.83 -11.61 -22.04
N LEU A 166 -18.83 -12.48 -21.85
CA LEU A 166 -18.61 -13.91 -21.57
C LEU A 166 -17.91 -14.61 -22.74
N ARG A 167 -18.28 -14.30 -23.99
CA ARG A 167 -17.59 -14.81 -25.18
C ARG A 167 -16.13 -14.40 -25.21
N ASP A 168 -15.84 -13.11 -25.03
CA ASP A 168 -14.47 -12.60 -25.03
C ASP A 168 -13.64 -13.24 -23.89
N TYR A 169 -14.24 -13.43 -22.71
CA TYR A 169 -13.61 -14.15 -21.59
C TYR A 169 -13.23 -15.58 -21.97
N LEU A 170 -14.16 -16.36 -22.54
CA LEU A 170 -13.91 -17.75 -22.93
C LEU A 170 -12.82 -17.85 -24.01
N LEU A 171 -12.88 -16.98 -25.02
CA LEU A 171 -11.92 -16.94 -26.11
C LEU A 171 -10.51 -16.61 -25.62
N ASN A 172 -10.38 -15.65 -24.70
CA ASN A 172 -9.09 -15.26 -24.15
C ASN A 172 -8.54 -16.31 -23.19
N ARG A 173 -9.39 -16.88 -22.31
CA ARG A 173 -8.98 -17.88 -21.31
C ARG A 173 -8.46 -19.17 -21.94
N PHE A 174 -9.17 -19.68 -22.94
CA PHE A 174 -8.87 -20.96 -23.58
C PHE A 174 -8.15 -20.80 -24.91
N ARG A 175 -7.54 -19.63 -25.16
CA ARG A 175 -6.83 -19.32 -26.39
C ARG A 175 -5.82 -20.42 -26.77
N SER A 176 -5.02 -20.86 -25.81
CA SER A 176 -4.03 -21.93 -26.03
C SER A 176 -4.67 -23.28 -26.39
N ASP A 177 -5.85 -23.58 -25.84
CA ASP A 177 -6.55 -24.84 -26.14
C ASP A 177 -7.15 -24.82 -27.54
N PHE A 178 -7.69 -23.66 -27.98
CA PHE A 178 -8.14 -23.47 -29.36
C PHE A 178 -6.99 -23.52 -30.36
N GLU A 179 -5.86 -22.86 -30.06
CA GLU A 179 -4.66 -22.88 -30.91
C GLU A 179 -4.11 -24.31 -31.09
N ARG A 180 -4.11 -25.14 -30.02
CA ARG A 180 -3.75 -26.58 -30.10
C ARG A 180 -4.67 -27.38 -31.00
N GLN A 181 -5.94 -27.01 -31.08
CA GLN A 181 -6.94 -27.61 -31.97
C GLN A 181 -6.96 -26.97 -33.36
N GLN A 182 -5.99 -26.10 -33.67
CA GLN A 182 -5.87 -25.38 -34.95
C GLN A 182 -7.10 -24.51 -35.28
N LEU A 183 -7.80 -24.03 -34.25
CA LEU A 183 -8.93 -23.11 -34.38
C LEU A 183 -8.46 -21.70 -34.06
N SER A 184 -8.78 -20.73 -34.93
CA SER A 184 -8.47 -19.34 -34.65
C SER A 184 -9.58 -18.69 -33.80
N VAL A 185 -9.17 -17.78 -32.91
CA VAL A 185 -10.11 -16.97 -32.11
C VAL A 185 -11.07 -16.17 -33.01
N THR A 186 -10.60 -15.70 -34.17
CA THR A 186 -11.40 -14.96 -35.14
C THR A 186 -12.56 -15.79 -35.69
N GLU A 187 -12.33 -17.06 -35.99
CA GLU A 187 -13.38 -17.98 -36.46
C GLU A 187 -14.39 -18.31 -35.36
N LEU A 188 -13.92 -18.43 -34.12
CA LEU A 188 -14.78 -18.76 -32.98
C LEU A 188 -15.62 -17.56 -32.51
N ARG A 189 -15.19 -16.33 -32.79
CA ARG A 189 -15.86 -15.11 -32.32
C ARG A 189 -17.30 -14.95 -32.79
N HIS A 190 -17.65 -15.57 -33.91
CA HIS A 190 -19.01 -15.49 -34.47
C HIS A 190 -19.90 -16.69 -34.08
N ARG A 191 -19.37 -17.63 -33.28
CA ARG A 191 -20.12 -18.80 -32.83
C ARG A 191 -20.91 -18.51 -31.55
N SER A 192 -21.92 -19.34 -31.31
CA SER A 192 -22.65 -19.37 -30.05
C SER A 192 -21.75 -19.83 -28.89
N LEU A 193 -22.13 -19.50 -27.66
CA LEU A 193 -21.36 -19.93 -26.49
C LEU A 193 -21.26 -21.46 -26.39
N ASP A 194 -22.35 -22.18 -26.67
CA ASP A 194 -22.36 -23.65 -26.64
C ASP A 194 -21.44 -24.27 -27.70
N GLU A 195 -21.34 -23.68 -28.89
CA GLU A 195 -20.40 -24.14 -29.91
C GLU A 195 -18.94 -23.90 -29.49
N ILE A 196 -18.64 -22.76 -28.84
CA ILE A 196 -17.30 -22.44 -28.35
C ILE A 196 -16.90 -23.41 -27.24
N THR A 197 -17.78 -23.64 -26.25
CA THR A 197 -17.46 -24.52 -25.13
C THR A 197 -17.58 -26.01 -25.49
N GLY A 198 -18.38 -26.34 -26.50
CA GLY A 198 -18.49 -27.70 -27.05
C GLY A 198 -17.16 -28.24 -27.60
N VAL A 199 -16.32 -27.36 -28.18
CA VAL A 199 -14.93 -27.68 -28.59
C VAL A 199 -14.09 -28.15 -27.38
N LEU A 200 -14.44 -27.72 -26.18
CA LEU A 200 -13.78 -28.09 -24.93
C LEU A 200 -14.50 -29.24 -24.20
N SER A 201 -15.54 -29.84 -24.81
CA SER A 201 -16.41 -30.84 -24.17
C SER A 201 -17.02 -30.34 -22.85
N GLN A 202 -17.43 -29.08 -22.83
CA GLN A 202 -18.03 -28.41 -21.67
C GLN A 202 -19.23 -27.55 -22.07
N THR A 203 -20.03 -27.15 -21.09
CA THR A 203 -21.04 -26.10 -21.24
C THR A 203 -20.51 -24.77 -20.71
N PRO A 204 -21.09 -23.62 -21.11
CA PRO A 204 -20.71 -22.32 -20.54
C PRO A 204 -20.86 -22.29 -19.03
N GLU A 205 -21.98 -22.76 -18.50
CA GLU A 205 -22.23 -22.83 -17.06
C GLU A 205 -21.26 -23.79 -16.35
N GLY A 206 -20.96 -24.95 -16.94
CA GLY A 206 -20.01 -25.92 -16.38
C GLY A 206 -18.61 -25.35 -16.24
N ILE A 207 -18.13 -24.61 -17.25
CA ILE A 207 -16.86 -23.88 -17.17
C ILE A 207 -16.91 -22.87 -16.03
N LEU A 208 -17.97 -22.07 -15.92
CA LEU A 208 -18.04 -21.04 -14.88
C LEU A 208 -18.12 -21.64 -13.48
N LYS A 209 -18.81 -22.77 -13.28
CA LYS A 209 -18.85 -23.52 -12.00
C LYS A 209 -17.47 -24.05 -11.62
N ASN A 210 -16.79 -24.72 -12.53
CA ASN A 210 -15.43 -25.25 -12.32
C ASN A 210 -14.41 -24.15 -11.96
N ASN A 211 -14.72 -22.89 -12.29
CA ASN A 211 -13.88 -21.73 -12.03
C ASN A 211 -14.33 -20.89 -10.82
N GLY A 212 -15.35 -21.34 -10.07
CA GLY A 212 -15.87 -20.64 -8.90
C GLY A 212 -16.59 -19.32 -9.21
N LEU A 213 -16.95 -19.09 -10.47
CA LEU A 213 -17.70 -17.91 -10.92
C LEU A 213 -19.23 -18.12 -10.76
N ILE A 214 -19.66 -19.37 -10.78
CA ILE A 214 -21.03 -19.80 -10.53
C ILE A 214 -21.01 -20.87 -9.43
N LEU A 215 -21.96 -20.82 -8.49
CA LEU A 215 -22.12 -21.84 -7.47
C LEU A 215 -22.84 -23.07 -8.02
N GLU A 216 -22.84 -24.19 -7.28
CA GLU A 216 -23.48 -25.43 -7.75
C GLU A 216 -24.97 -25.25 -8.09
N ASP A 217 -25.67 -24.41 -7.33
CA ASP A 217 -27.08 -24.05 -7.52
C ASP A 217 -27.34 -23.10 -8.69
N GLY A 218 -26.29 -22.63 -9.40
CA GLY A 218 -26.39 -21.72 -10.53
C GLY A 218 -26.27 -20.23 -10.16
N THR A 219 -26.15 -19.89 -8.88
CA THR A 219 -26.01 -18.50 -8.41
C THR A 219 -24.66 -17.92 -8.82
N LEU A 220 -24.63 -16.68 -9.35
CA LEU A 220 -23.37 -16.00 -9.68
C LEU A 220 -22.65 -15.55 -8.41
N THR A 221 -21.32 -15.54 -8.46
CA THR A 221 -20.52 -14.81 -7.46
C THR A 221 -20.43 -13.33 -7.81
N VAL A 222 -20.06 -12.49 -6.82
CA VAL A 222 -19.76 -11.07 -7.04
C VAL A 222 -18.73 -10.89 -8.16
N ALA A 223 -17.70 -11.75 -8.23
CA ALA A 223 -16.69 -11.71 -9.28
C ALA A 223 -17.28 -11.92 -10.68
N ALA A 224 -18.13 -12.93 -10.85
CA ALA A 224 -18.74 -13.24 -12.14
C ALA A 224 -19.65 -12.10 -12.59
N LEU A 225 -20.48 -11.60 -11.69
CA LEU A 225 -21.36 -10.48 -11.96
C LEU A 225 -20.56 -9.21 -12.26
N MET A 226 -19.52 -8.88 -11.50
CA MET A 226 -18.71 -7.68 -11.73
C MET A 226 -17.82 -7.78 -12.97
N LEU A 227 -17.36 -8.95 -13.39
CA LEU A 227 -16.55 -9.09 -14.62
C LEU A 227 -17.41 -9.13 -15.87
N MET A 228 -18.54 -9.83 -15.83
CA MET A 228 -19.28 -10.23 -17.02
C MET A 228 -20.78 -9.97 -16.92
N GLY A 229 -21.30 -9.35 -15.86
CA GLY A 229 -22.71 -9.04 -15.74
C GLY A 229 -23.20 -8.06 -16.81
N SER A 230 -24.44 -8.26 -17.28
CA SER A 230 -25.11 -7.33 -18.18
C SER A 230 -25.43 -6.01 -17.49
N TYR A 231 -25.92 -6.07 -16.25
CA TYR A 231 -26.18 -4.89 -15.42
C TYR A 231 -25.95 -5.21 -13.92
N PRO A 232 -24.68 -5.26 -13.47
CA PRO A 232 -24.34 -5.64 -12.10
C PRO A 232 -25.03 -4.79 -11.03
N GLN A 233 -25.23 -3.51 -11.33
CA GLN A 233 -25.75 -2.51 -10.40
C GLN A 233 -27.20 -2.76 -9.96
N ARG A 234 -27.94 -3.63 -10.66
CA ARG A 234 -29.23 -4.14 -10.17
C ARG A 234 -29.12 -4.82 -8.80
N TRP A 235 -28.03 -5.53 -8.54
CA TRP A 235 -27.76 -6.19 -7.26
C TRP A 235 -26.69 -5.47 -6.44
N LEU A 236 -25.80 -4.74 -7.14
CA LEU A 236 -24.61 -4.11 -6.58
C LEU A 236 -24.64 -2.59 -6.86
N PRO A 237 -25.62 -1.84 -6.32
CA PRO A 237 -25.93 -0.46 -6.77
C PRO A 237 -24.84 0.57 -6.48
N ALA A 238 -24.00 0.34 -5.45
CA ALA A 238 -22.92 1.25 -5.10
C ALA A 238 -21.61 0.98 -5.87
N PHE A 239 -21.56 -0.10 -6.67
CA PHE A 239 -20.35 -0.53 -7.37
C PHE A 239 -20.26 0.14 -8.73
N THR A 240 -20.12 1.46 -8.69
CA THR A 240 -20.12 2.36 -9.85
C THR A 240 -18.84 3.18 -9.89
N VAL A 241 -18.71 4.04 -10.90
CA VAL A 241 -17.61 4.98 -11.05
C VAL A 241 -18.13 6.41 -11.13
N ARG A 242 -17.60 7.30 -10.29
CA ARG A 242 -17.87 8.74 -10.34
C ARG A 242 -16.68 9.48 -10.91
N CYS A 243 -16.90 10.25 -11.99
CA CYS A 243 -15.83 11.03 -12.62
C CYS A 243 -16.14 12.52 -12.62
N VAL A 244 -15.21 13.34 -12.12
CA VAL A 244 -15.33 14.81 -12.13
C VAL A 244 -14.00 15.45 -12.53
N SER A 245 -14.05 16.35 -13.49
CA SER A 245 -12.95 17.22 -13.92
C SER A 245 -13.25 18.62 -13.41
N PHE A 246 -12.60 19.03 -12.33
CA PHE A 246 -12.82 20.31 -11.66
C PHE A 246 -12.16 21.47 -12.41
N ILE A 247 -12.58 22.69 -12.13
CA ILE A 247 -11.79 23.89 -12.41
C ILE A 247 -11.04 24.27 -11.13
N GLY A 248 -9.72 24.40 -11.21
CA GLY A 248 -8.86 24.63 -10.05
C GLY A 248 -8.45 23.34 -9.33
N ASN A 249 -8.07 23.47 -8.06
CA ASN A 249 -7.40 22.41 -7.29
C ASN A 249 -8.15 22.00 -6.01
N SER A 250 -9.37 22.50 -5.80
CA SER A 250 -10.19 22.24 -4.61
C SER A 250 -11.34 21.30 -4.93
N ILE A 251 -11.52 20.26 -4.11
CA ILE A 251 -12.68 19.35 -4.20
C ILE A 251 -14.00 20.05 -3.88
N GLY A 252 -13.97 21.09 -3.04
CA GLY A 252 -15.13 21.93 -2.72
C GLY A 252 -15.39 23.04 -3.73
N GLY A 253 -14.72 23.01 -4.89
CA GLY A 253 -14.96 23.96 -5.98
C GLY A 253 -16.39 23.86 -6.50
N THR A 254 -16.95 24.98 -6.91
CA THR A 254 -18.33 25.06 -7.46
C THR A 254 -18.38 24.91 -8.98
N GLU A 255 -17.22 24.79 -9.63
CA GLU A 255 -17.09 24.74 -11.09
C GLU A 255 -16.40 23.45 -11.56
N PHE A 256 -16.82 22.94 -12.72
CA PHE A 256 -16.28 21.74 -13.36
C PHE A 256 -16.16 21.94 -14.87
N ARG A 257 -15.19 21.28 -15.49
CA ARG A 257 -15.00 21.19 -16.95
C ARG A 257 -15.82 20.08 -17.56
N ASP A 258 -15.87 18.94 -16.88
CA ASP A 258 -16.59 17.73 -17.28
C ASP A 258 -17.01 16.99 -16.00
N LYS A 259 -18.20 16.42 -15.99
CA LYS A 259 -18.66 15.55 -14.91
C LYS A 259 -19.58 14.49 -15.47
N SER A 260 -19.52 13.30 -14.89
CA SER A 260 -20.54 12.29 -15.16
C SER A 260 -21.91 12.81 -14.68
N GLY A 261 -22.94 12.71 -15.52
CA GLY A 261 -24.29 13.16 -15.16
C GLY A 261 -24.87 12.31 -14.02
N ASN A 262 -24.74 10.99 -14.16
CA ASN A 262 -24.88 10.00 -13.10
C ASN A 262 -23.55 9.25 -12.96
N ASP A 263 -23.41 8.42 -11.92
CA ASP A 263 -22.29 7.49 -11.86
C ASP A 263 -22.34 6.52 -13.05
N ALA A 264 -21.18 6.11 -13.53
CA ALA A 264 -21.08 5.13 -14.60
C ALA A 264 -21.31 3.72 -14.05
N ASP A 265 -22.19 3.01 -14.73
CA ASP A 265 -22.60 1.64 -14.43
C ASP A 265 -22.01 0.64 -15.44
N GLY A 266 -22.17 -0.65 -15.15
CA GLY A 266 -21.73 -1.76 -15.97
C GLY A 266 -20.74 -2.68 -15.26
N ASN A 267 -20.31 -3.71 -15.97
CA ASN A 267 -19.24 -4.60 -15.51
C ASN A 267 -17.86 -3.93 -15.58
N ALA A 268 -16.83 -4.60 -15.07
CA ALA A 268 -15.47 -4.11 -14.93
C ALA A 268 -14.87 -3.62 -16.26
N VAL A 269 -15.20 -4.26 -17.39
CA VAL A 269 -14.75 -3.85 -18.72
C VAL A 269 -15.38 -2.51 -19.11
N HIS A 270 -16.69 -2.37 -18.89
CA HIS A 270 -17.39 -1.10 -19.12
C HIS A 270 -16.84 0.02 -18.25
N LEU A 271 -16.68 -0.24 -16.94
CA LEU A 271 -16.15 0.75 -15.99
C LEU A 271 -14.70 1.16 -16.35
N TYR A 272 -13.85 0.20 -16.70
CA TYR A 272 -12.48 0.46 -17.15
C TYR A 272 -12.47 1.38 -18.39
N ASN A 273 -13.22 1.00 -19.43
CA ASN A 273 -13.29 1.77 -20.68
C ASN A 273 -13.87 3.18 -20.45
N TYR A 274 -14.87 3.30 -19.57
CA TYR A 274 -15.44 4.59 -19.20
C TYR A 274 -14.39 5.50 -18.54
N ILE A 275 -13.64 4.99 -17.55
CA ILE A 275 -12.61 5.77 -16.87
C ILE A 275 -11.51 6.20 -17.84
N ILE A 276 -11.00 5.28 -18.66
CA ILE A 276 -9.98 5.60 -19.66
C ILE A 276 -10.49 6.65 -20.66
N SER A 277 -11.73 6.53 -21.12
CA SER A 277 -12.35 7.52 -22.01
C SER A 277 -12.52 8.88 -21.31
N PHE A 278 -12.84 8.89 -20.02
CA PHE A 278 -12.93 10.11 -19.21
C PHE A 278 -11.57 10.80 -19.03
N LEU A 279 -10.53 10.04 -18.73
CA LEU A 279 -9.17 10.54 -18.57
C LEU A 279 -8.62 11.08 -19.90
N THR A 280 -8.67 10.27 -20.96
CA THR A 280 -8.08 10.62 -22.26
C THR A 280 -8.70 11.85 -22.92
N ARG A 281 -9.98 12.15 -22.67
CA ARG A 281 -10.65 13.35 -23.19
C ARG A 281 -10.43 14.61 -22.35
N ASN A 282 -10.11 14.47 -21.05
CA ASN A 282 -9.93 15.58 -20.12
C ASN A 282 -8.46 15.95 -19.86
N LEU A 283 -7.53 15.08 -20.26
CA LEU A 283 -6.09 15.33 -20.17
C LEU A 283 -5.57 16.02 -21.43
N ARG A 284 -4.52 16.82 -21.24
CA ARG A 284 -3.89 17.53 -22.36
C ARG A 284 -3.13 16.55 -23.24
N LYS A 285 -3.08 16.84 -24.54
CA LYS A 285 -2.18 16.19 -25.49
C LYS A 285 -1.03 17.13 -25.82
N LYS A 286 0.19 16.63 -25.75
CA LYS A 286 1.43 17.32 -26.12
C LYS A 286 1.89 16.81 -27.48
N GLN A 287 2.25 17.72 -28.35
CA GLN A 287 2.92 17.35 -29.58
C GLN A 287 4.35 16.91 -29.23
N VAL A 288 4.72 15.69 -29.62
CA VAL A 288 6.04 15.10 -29.30
C VAL A 288 6.97 15.05 -30.51
N GLU A 289 6.42 15.15 -31.72
CA GLU A 289 7.19 15.19 -32.96
C GLU A 289 7.04 16.56 -33.65
N LYS A 290 8.07 16.97 -34.38
CA LYS A 290 8.10 18.26 -35.09
C LYS A 290 7.05 18.36 -36.21
N ASP A 291 6.55 17.22 -36.72
CA ASP A 291 5.51 17.21 -37.75
C ASP A 291 4.16 17.61 -37.16
N PHE A 292 3.48 18.58 -37.79
CA PHE A 292 2.14 19.03 -37.41
C PHE A 292 1.10 17.90 -37.50
N ASN A 293 1.32 16.92 -38.38
CA ASN A 293 0.42 15.77 -38.53
C ASN A 293 0.70 14.65 -37.50
N SER A 294 1.69 14.81 -36.62
CA SER A 294 1.95 13.83 -35.58
C SER A 294 0.80 13.77 -34.57
N GLN A 295 0.52 12.57 -34.06
CA GLN A 295 -0.48 12.43 -33.00
C GLN A 295 0.11 12.93 -31.67
N GLY A 296 -0.61 13.84 -31.01
CA GLY A 296 -0.21 14.30 -29.68
C GLY A 296 -0.30 13.18 -28.65
N GLU A 297 0.72 13.06 -27.80
CA GLU A 297 0.76 12.14 -26.66
C GLU A 297 0.09 12.76 -25.44
N LEU A 298 -0.53 11.94 -24.59
CA LEU A 298 -1.14 12.43 -23.36
C LEU A 298 -0.10 12.93 -22.37
N GLU A 299 -0.45 13.98 -21.61
CA GLU A 299 0.43 14.52 -20.56
C GLU A 299 0.75 13.54 -19.43
N VAL A 300 -0.02 12.44 -19.32
CA VAL A 300 0.24 11.28 -18.45
C VAL A 300 0.20 10.01 -19.30
N SER A 301 1.13 9.09 -19.06
CA SER A 301 1.22 7.83 -19.82
C SER A 301 -0.06 7.01 -19.71
N ILE A 302 -0.62 6.64 -20.86
CA ILE A 302 -1.80 5.77 -20.93
C ILE A 302 -1.54 4.40 -20.29
N ALA A 303 -0.30 3.90 -20.34
CA ALA A 303 0.08 2.66 -19.70
C ALA A 303 0.03 2.78 -18.17
N SER A 304 0.48 3.91 -17.61
CA SER A 304 0.36 4.19 -16.17
C SER A 304 -1.11 4.33 -15.76
N LEU A 305 -1.93 5.05 -16.53
CA LEU A 305 -3.36 5.19 -16.25
C LEU A 305 -4.09 3.84 -16.31
N SER A 306 -3.85 3.04 -17.35
CA SER A 306 -4.37 1.69 -17.52
C SER A 306 -4.10 0.82 -16.29
N GLU A 307 -2.87 0.85 -15.78
CA GLU A 307 -2.47 0.10 -14.60
C GLU A 307 -3.20 0.57 -13.34
N ILE A 308 -3.22 1.89 -13.08
CA ILE A 308 -3.84 2.45 -11.87
C ILE A 308 -5.35 2.16 -11.87
N VAL A 309 -6.01 2.35 -13.00
CA VAL A 309 -7.46 2.10 -13.15
C VAL A 309 -7.79 0.63 -12.96
N THR A 310 -7.02 -0.27 -13.59
CA THR A 310 -7.20 -1.72 -13.43
C THR A 310 -7.04 -2.14 -11.97
N ASN A 311 -6.01 -1.61 -11.28
CA ASN A 311 -5.82 -1.88 -9.86
C ASN A 311 -6.97 -1.34 -9.00
N GLY A 312 -7.47 -0.14 -9.29
CA GLY A 312 -8.62 0.44 -8.59
C GLY A 312 -9.89 -0.42 -8.72
N ILE A 313 -10.11 -1.07 -9.86
CA ILE A 313 -11.27 -1.96 -10.06
C ILE A 313 -11.06 -3.33 -9.42
N LEU A 314 -9.87 -3.92 -9.54
CA LEU A 314 -9.59 -5.28 -9.08
C LEU A 314 -9.31 -5.38 -7.59
N HIS A 315 -8.68 -4.37 -6.99
CA HIS A 315 -8.24 -4.42 -5.58
C HIS A 315 -9.12 -3.61 -4.61
N ARG A 316 -10.15 -2.90 -5.12
CA ARG A 316 -11.13 -2.23 -4.25
C ARG A 316 -11.80 -3.19 -3.27
N SER A 317 -12.30 -2.64 -2.17
CA SER A 317 -13.22 -3.36 -1.30
C SER A 317 -14.56 -3.57 -2.01
N TYR A 318 -15.00 -4.83 -2.08
CA TYR A 318 -16.35 -5.21 -2.48
C TYR A 318 -17.33 -5.37 -1.31
N VAL A 319 -16.94 -4.85 -0.13
CA VAL A 319 -17.80 -4.76 1.06
C VAL A 319 -18.22 -3.32 1.34
N ILE A 320 -17.37 -2.35 0.97
CA ILE A 320 -17.70 -0.93 1.14
C ILE A 320 -18.60 -0.50 -0.02
N GLU A 321 -19.84 -0.12 0.31
CA GLU A 321 -20.85 0.37 -0.64
C GLU A 321 -20.57 1.83 -1.04
N ALA A 322 -19.51 2.05 -1.81
CA ALA A 322 -19.15 3.36 -2.33
C ALA A 322 -18.65 3.30 -3.77
N PRO A 323 -18.82 4.35 -4.60
CA PRO A 323 -18.27 4.39 -5.95
C PRO A 323 -16.75 4.49 -5.93
N LEU A 324 -16.10 3.99 -6.99
CA LEU A 324 -14.72 4.39 -7.30
C LEU A 324 -14.75 5.82 -7.86
N ARG A 325 -13.92 6.71 -7.33
CA ARG A 325 -13.97 8.13 -7.72
C ARG A 325 -12.72 8.53 -8.49
N VAL A 326 -12.90 9.20 -9.61
CA VAL A 326 -11.82 9.71 -10.48
C VAL A 326 -11.98 11.22 -10.59
N PHE A 327 -11.03 11.94 -10.00
CA PHE A 327 -11.03 13.39 -9.97
C PHE A 327 -9.85 13.93 -10.78
N ILE A 328 -10.11 14.92 -11.63
CA ILE A 328 -9.09 15.64 -12.39
C ILE A 328 -9.11 17.09 -11.93
N PHE A 329 -8.02 17.55 -11.38
CA PHE A 329 -7.76 18.95 -10.99
C PHE A 329 -6.73 19.56 -11.93
N ASP A 330 -6.53 20.88 -11.87
CA ASP A 330 -5.55 21.56 -12.74
C ASP A 330 -4.14 21.01 -12.56
N ASN A 331 -3.77 20.69 -11.31
CA ASN A 331 -2.42 20.26 -10.95
C ASN A 331 -2.26 18.75 -10.75
N ARG A 332 -3.33 17.96 -10.74
CA ARG A 332 -3.25 16.52 -10.45
C ARG A 332 -4.47 15.72 -10.87
N ILE A 333 -4.32 14.40 -10.93
CA ILE A 333 -5.39 13.42 -11.02
C ILE A 333 -5.43 12.66 -9.70
N GLU A 334 -6.61 12.39 -9.16
CA GLU A 334 -6.82 11.54 -7.99
C GLU A 334 -7.77 10.38 -8.34
N ILE A 335 -7.36 9.15 -8.02
CA ILE A 335 -8.20 7.96 -8.13
C ILE A 335 -8.39 7.40 -6.72
N HIS A 336 -9.63 7.47 -6.23
CA HIS A 336 -10.05 7.00 -4.92
C HIS A 336 -10.71 5.63 -5.07
N SER A 337 -10.05 4.61 -4.54
CA SER A 337 -10.56 3.25 -4.48
C SER A 337 -11.04 2.94 -3.05
N PRO A 338 -12.29 2.49 -2.84
CA PRO A 338 -12.77 2.12 -1.52
C PRO A 338 -11.92 1.01 -0.86
N GLY A 339 -11.61 1.20 0.43
CA GLY A 339 -10.85 0.27 1.25
C GLY A 339 -9.34 0.51 1.25
N LEU A 340 -8.68 0.04 2.31
CA LEU A 340 -7.23 0.20 2.54
C LEU A 340 -6.38 -0.88 1.85
N LEU A 341 -5.06 -0.87 2.03
CA LEU A 341 -4.20 -2.02 1.74
C LEU A 341 -4.52 -3.23 2.65
N PRO A 342 -4.38 -4.47 2.17
CA PRO A 342 -4.49 -5.66 3.02
C PRO A 342 -3.44 -5.70 4.13
N GLU A 343 -3.75 -6.37 5.25
CA GLU A 343 -2.80 -6.58 6.35
C GLU A 343 -1.52 -7.29 5.84
N GLY A 344 -0.35 -6.80 6.25
CA GLY A 344 0.95 -7.30 5.79
C GLY A 344 1.44 -6.73 4.45
N VAL A 345 0.62 -5.94 3.75
CA VAL A 345 1.03 -5.20 2.54
C VAL A 345 1.32 -3.75 2.90
N SER A 346 2.52 -3.30 2.58
CA SER A 346 2.95 -1.92 2.78
C SER A 346 3.05 -1.16 1.45
N MET A 347 3.02 0.16 1.57
CA MET A 347 3.30 1.11 0.49
C MET A 347 4.65 0.87 -0.19
N GLU A 348 5.67 0.51 0.58
CA GLU A 348 6.99 0.15 0.05
C GLU A 348 6.93 -1.18 -0.71
N SER A 349 6.27 -2.20 -0.15
CA SER A 349 6.22 -3.52 -0.78
C SER A 349 5.51 -3.52 -2.13
N ILE A 350 4.44 -2.73 -2.30
CA ILE A 350 3.74 -2.66 -3.60
C ILE A 350 4.60 -2.00 -4.69
N LYS A 351 5.45 -1.03 -4.33
CA LYS A 351 6.38 -0.39 -5.29
C LYS A 351 7.47 -1.35 -5.75
N HIS A 352 7.84 -2.31 -4.89
CA HIS A 352 8.80 -3.38 -5.17
C HIS A 352 8.16 -4.64 -5.77
N GLY A 353 6.87 -4.59 -6.15
CA GLY A 353 6.20 -5.65 -6.89
C GLY A 353 5.52 -6.73 -6.05
N ALA A 354 5.29 -6.48 -4.75
CA ALA A 354 4.42 -7.35 -3.96
C ALA A 354 2.99 -7.31 -4.52
N SER A 355 2.48 -8.48 -4.90
CA SER A 355 1.12 -8.65 -5.41
C SER A 355 0.36 -9.59 -4.47
N VAL A 356 -0.54 -9.01 -3.67
CA VAL A 356 -1.44 -9.75 -2.79
C VAL A 356 -2.87 -9.35 -3.14
N PRO A 357 -3.56 -10.11 -4.01
CA PRO A 357 -4.90 -9.75 -4.43
C PRO A 357 -5.92 -9.98 -3.31
N ARG A 358 -6.66 -8.91 -2.96
CA ARG A 358 -7.81 -8.97 -2.05
C ARG A 358 -8.94 -9.83 -2.63
N ASN A 359 -9.23 -9.63 -3.91
CA ASN A 359 -10.30 -10.28 -4.65
C ASN A 359 -9.68 -11.30 -5.61
N LYS A 360 -9.57 -12.56 -5.17
CA LYS A 360 -8.84 -13.61 -5.89
C LYS A 360 -9.50 -14.01 -7.20
N LEU A 361 -10.83 -14.17 -7.23
CA LEU A 361 -11.55 -14.53 -8.44
C LEU A 361 -11.53 -13.38 -9.45
N LEU A 362 -11.75 -12.14 -9.00
CA LEU A 362 -11.62 -10.96 -9.87
C LEU A 362 -10.22 -10.87 -10.47
N PHE A 363 -9.18 -11.02 -9.65
CA PHE A 363 -7.79 -10.95 -10.09
C PHE A 363 -7.35 -12.14 -10.95
N ASN A 364 -7.87 -13.35 -10.74
CA ASN A 364 -7.47 -14.51 -11.53
C ASN A 364 -8.21 -14.60 -12.86
N HIS A 365 -9.45 -14.10 -12.92
CA HIS A 365 -10.28 -14.19 -14.11
C HIS A 365 -10.27 -12.90 -14.93
N GLY A 366 -10.07 -11.75 -14.28
CA GLY A 366 -10.00 -10.44 -14.92
C GLY A 366 -8.89 -10.30 -15.95
N ILE A 367 -7.81 -11.08 -15.88
CA ILE A 367 -6.68 -11.04 -16.83
C ILE A 367 -7.11 -11.39 -18.26
N ASN A 368 -8.23 -12.09 -18.39
CA ASN A 368 -8.81 -12.46 -19.68
C ASN A 368 -9.70 -11.35 -20.27
N LEU A 369 -9.91 -10.24 -19.56
CA LEU A 369 -10.83 -9.17 -19.93
C LEU A 369 -10.23 -7.75 -19.79
N LEU A 370 -9.30 -7.57 -18.85
CA LEU A 370 -8.68 -6.29 -18.52
C LEU A 370 -7.18 -6.31 -18.84
N PRO A 371 -6.57 -5.16 -19.17
CA PRO A 371 -5.20 -5.08 -19.66
C PRO A 371 -4.15 -5.09 -18.52
N TYR A 372 -3.91 -6.27 -17.93
CA TYR A 372 -2.79 -6.50 -16.99
C TYR A 372 -2.20 -7.91 -17.16
N THR A 373 -1.04 -8.15 -16.55
CA THR A 373 -0.30 -9.43 -16.71
C THR A 373 -0.18 -10.27 -15.44
N GLY A 374 -0.61 -9.75 -14.28
CA GLY A 374 -0.57 -10.46 -13.00
C GLY A 374 0.83 -10.67 -12.40
N ALA A 375 1.90 -10.26 -13.09
CA ALA A 375 3.29 -10.54 -12.72
C ALA A 375 3.89 -9.62 -11.62
N GLY A 376 3.07 -8.82 -10.93
CA GLY A 376 3.52 -7.86 -9.92
C GLY A 376 4.36 -6.67 -10.45
N SER A 377 4.65 -6.61 -11.76
CA SER A 377 5.47 -5.57 -12.37
C SER A 377 4.72 -4.31 -12.80
N GLY A 378 3.39 -4.32 -12.71
CA GLY A 378 2.51 -3.27 -13.23
C GLY A 378 2.75 -1.91 -12.56
N ILE A 379 2.70 -1.85 -11.22
CA ILE A 379 2.96 -0.62 -10.45
C ILE A 379 4.38 -0.09 -10.69
N THR A 380 5.38 -0.96 -10.71
CA THR A 380 6.78 -0.57 -11.00
C THR A 380 6.90 0.04 -12.39
N ARG A 381 6.20 -0.53 -13.39
CA ARG A 381 6.15 0.00 -14.75
C ARG A 381 5.41 1.34 -14.82
N ALA A 382 4.29 1.47 -14.10
CA ALA A 382 3.54 2.72 -14.02
C ALA A 382 4.40 3.86 -13.45
N LEU A 383 5.19 3.58 -12.40
CA LEU A 383 6.15 4.52 -11.80
C LEU A 383 7.31 4.85 -12.73
N LYS A 384 7.78 3.88 -13.54
CA LYS A 384 8.82 4.13 -14.54
C LYS A 384 8.36 5.13 -15.60
N PHE A 385 7.12 5.00 -16.07
CA PHE A 385 6.56 5.90 -17.09
C PHE A 385 6.05 7.22 -16.50
N THR A 386 5.59 7.21 -15.26
CA THR A 386 5.08 8.40 -14.55
C THR A 386 5.65 8.43 -13.14
N PRO A 387 6.86 9.00 -12.93
CA PRO A 387 7.54 8.98 -11.62
C PRO A 387 6.82 9.74 -10.51
N ASP A 388 5.96 10.71 -10.87
CA ASP A 388 5.27 11.58 -9.92
C ASP A 388 3.97 10.97 -9.37
N ILE A 389 3.78 9.65 -9.50
CA ILE A 389 2.65 8.95 -8.86
C ILE A 389 2.92 8.82 -7.35
N LYS A 390 1.95 9.25 -6.55
CA LYS A 390 1.90 9.07 -5.11
C LYS A 390 0.75 8.14 -4.78
N PHE A 391 0.93 7.25 -3.80
CA PHE A 391 -0.18 6.49 -3.24
C PHE A 391 -0.26 6.72 -1.74
N VAL A 392 -1.51 6.82 -1.26
CA VAL A 392 -1.88 7.13 0.10
C VAL A 392 -2.90 6.11 0.56
N ASN A 393 -2.63 5.48 1.69
CA ASN A 393 -3.58 4.63 2.39
C ASN A 393 -4.31 5.49 3.43
N ASP A 394 -5.45 6.07 3.07
CA ASP A 394 -6.17 7.05 3.89
C ASP A 394 -7.11 6.33 4.88
N GLU A 395 -6.62 6.15 6.11
CA GLU A 395 -7.38 5.54 7.20
C GLU A 395 -8.59 6.37 7.65
N THR A 396 -8.61 7.68 7.38
CA THR A 396 -9.71 8.57 7.78
C THR A 396 -10.91 8.38 6.86
N LEU A 397 -10.66 8.32 5.55
CA LEU A 397 -11.70 8.11 4.54
C LEU A 397 -11.96 6.63 4.26
N ASN A 398 -11.11 5.73 4.77
CA ASN A 398 -11.11 4.30 4.47
C ASN A 398 -10.97 4.02 2.96
N GLU A 399 -9.99 4.68 2.34
CA GLU A 399 -9.73 4.63 0.91
C GLU A 399 -8.25 4.50 0.58
N PHE A 400 -7.98 3.88 -0.55
CA PHE A 400 -6.67 3.92 -1.19
C PHE A 400 -6.70 4.96 -2.31
N VAL A 401 -5.89 6.02 -2.16
CA VAL A 401 -5.86 7.16 -3.08
C VAL A 401 -4.58 7.14 -3.89
N VAL A 402 -4.70 7.17 -5.21
CA VAL A 402 -3.58 7.34 -6.13
C VAL A 402 -3.62 8.74 -6.71
N THR A 403 -2.57 9.52 -6.48
CA THR A 403 -2.43 10.89 -6.99
C THR A 403 -1.36 10.92 -8.07
N VAL A 404 -1.67 11.51 -9.22
CA VAL A 404 -0.73 11.73 -10.33
C VAL A 404 -0.59 13.23 -10.56
N GLU A 405 0.59 13.80 -10.33
CA GLU A 405 0.80 15.23 -10.60
C GLU A 405 0.77 15.54 -12.10
N ARG A 406 0.09 16.64 -12.45
CA ARG A 406 0.01 17.17 -13.82
C ARG A 406 1.02 18.32 -13.94
N ARG A 407 2.09 18.11 -14.70
CA ARG A 407 3.07 19.17 -14.97
C ARG A 407 2.50 20.20 -15.94
N ASN A 408 2.59 21.49 -15.62
CA ASN A 408 2.18 22.56 -16.53
C ASN A 408 3.07 22.60 -17.77
N VAL A 409 2.44 22.74 -18.94
CA VAL A 409 3.13 22.96 -20.22
C VAL A 409 3.66 24.39 -20.19
N GLY A 410 4.97 24.55 -20.05
CA GLY A 410 5.64 25.84 -19.99
C GLY A 410 7.04 25.83 -19.36
N GLU A 411 7.39 24.82 -18.56
CA GLU A 411 8.72 24.78 -17.91
C GLU A 411 9.78 23.97 -18.67
N THR A 412 9.41 23.17 -19.68
CA THR A 412 10.36 22.29 -20.39
C THR A 412 10.74 22.75 -21.80
N ASP A 413 9.94 23.59 -22.45
CA ASP A 413 10.13 23.86 -23.89
C ASP A 413 11.03 25.08 -24.18
N ALA A 414 11.46 25.81 -23.15
CA ALA A 414 12.42 26.91 -23.31
C ALA A 414 13.89 26.46 -23.28
N LYS A 415 14.19 25.20 -22.93
CA LYS A 415 15.58 24.70 -22.81
C LYS A 415 16.05 23.78 -23.94
N ASN A 416 15.14 23.19 -24.73
CA ASN A 416 15.53 22.18 -25.74
C ASN A 416 15.63 22.71 -27.18
N ASP A 417 15.21 23.95 -27.47
CA ASP A 417 15.23 24.50 -28.83
C ASP A 417 16.50 25.32 -29.18
N ARG A 418 17.60 25.13 -28.42
CA ARG A 418 18.90 25.77 -28.73
C ARG A 418 20.09 24.81 -28.79
N ASP A 419 19.88 23.50 -28.88
CA ASP A 419 20.97 22.51 -28.85
C ASP A 419 21.08 21.64 -30.13
N SER A 420 20.54 22.11 -31.26
CA SER A 420 20.90 21.57 -32.58
C SER A 420 21.64 22.60 -33.41
N ASP A 421 22.82 23.00 -32.96
CA ASP A 421 23.94 23.45 -33.81
C ASP A 421 25.07 24.01 -32.93
N ARG A 422 26.02 23.14 -32.55
CA ARG A 422 27.49 23.37 -32.63
C ARG A 422 28.25 22.41 -31.70
N ASP A 423 28.98 21.51 -32.35
CA ASP A 423 30.18 20.88 -31.80
C ASP A 423 31.21 21.93 -31.31
N ASP A 424 31.99 21.50 -30.31
CA ASP A 424 33.33 21.96 -29.92
C ASP A 424 33.55 23.47 -29.71
N ARG A 425 33.55 23.88 -28.43
CA ARG A 425 34.74 24.45 -27.78
C ARG A 425 34.50 24.85 -26.32
N ASP A 426 35.51 24.57 -25.49
CA ASP A 426 35.78 25.19 -24.18
C ASP A 426 35.16 26.58 -23.99
N LYS A 427 34.42 26.75 -22.88
CA LYS A 427 34.37 28.01 -22.11
C LYS A 427 33.62 27.85 -20.78
N LEU A 428 34.43 27.77 -19.72
CA LEU A 428 34.41 28.60 -18.50
C LEU A 428 33.12 28.69 -17.65
N LEU A 429 33.28 28.24 -16.40
CA LEU A 429 32.48 28.59 -15.23
C LEU A 429 32.38 30.12 -15.07
N ASN A 430 31.19 30.63 -14.76
CA ASN A 430 31.03 31.94 -14.11
C ASN A 430 30.45 31.75 -12.71
N GLU A 431 31.10 32.41 -11.75
CA GLU A 431 30.91 32.39 -10.29
C GLU A 431 29.59 33.03 -9.77
N SER A 432 28.57 33.29 -10.58
CA SER A 432 27.57 34.32 -10.23
C SER A 432 26.21 33.87 -9.67
N ASP A 433 26.00 32.60 -9.28
CA ASP A 433 24.68 32.14 -8.80
C ASP A 433 24.58 31.86 -7.28
N LEU A 434 25.68 31.98 -6.53
CA LEU A 434 25.68 31.82 -5.06
C LEU A 434 25.56 33.15 -4.29
N ASP A 435 25.80 34.29 -4.95
CA ASP A 435 25.80 35.62 -4.30
C ASP A 435 24.42 36.29 -4.14
N LYS A 436 23.32 35.63 -4.53
CA LYS A 436 21.97 36.23 -4.47
C LYS A 436 21.23 36.07 -3.14
N VAL A 437 21.88 35.57 -2.08
CA VAL A 437 21.30 35.54 -0.74
C VAL A 437 22.08 36.50 0.16
N ASN A 438 21.84 37.82 0.01
CA ASN A 438 22.31 38.79 1.00
C ASN A 438 21.18 39.12 1.98
N ILE A 439 21.50 38.88 3.26
CA ILE A 439 20.62 38.86 4.42
C ILE A 439 20.37 40.31 4.88
N LYS A 440 19.09 40.69 5.08
CA LYS A 440 18.76 41.79 6.00
C LYS A 440 18.65 41.20 7.40
N GLN A 441 19.69 41.44 8.21
CA GLN A 441 19.69 41.15 9.64
C GLN A 441 18.51 41.88 10.31
N ASN A 442 17.73 41.14 11.09
CA ASN A 442 17.04 41.67 12.24
C ASN A 442 17.12 40.61 13.34
N ASP A 443 17.79 40.98 14.42
CA ASP A 443 18.08 40.15 15.58
C ASP A 443 16.81 39.52 16.17
N ARG A 444 16.73 38.18 16.15
CA ARG A 444 16.09 37.31 17.16
C ARG A 444 16.28 35.81 16.82
N ASP A 445 16.93 35.10 17.75
CA ASP A 445 17.08 33.65 17.93
C ASP A 445 17.54 32.77 16.75
N ASP A 446 18.87 32.69 16.57
CA ASP A 446 19.60 31.92 15.54
C ASP A 446 19.75 30.41 15.88
N ARG A 447 18.68 29.62 15.71
CA ARG A 447 18.81 28.17 15.46
C ARG A 447 17.90 27.66 14.33
N ASP A 448 16.73 28.26 14.13
CA ASP A 448 15.79 27.83 13.10
C ASP A 448 16.17 28.32 11.69
N ASN A 449 16.77 29.52 11.58
CA ASN A 449 17.22 30.08 10.30
C ASN A 449 18.36 29.25 9.64
N GLU A 450 19.27 28.67 10.43
CA GLU A 450 20.38 27.86 9.90
C GLU A 450 19.88 26.53 9.29
N VAL A 451 18.81 25.96 9.86
CA VAL A 451 18.15 24.75 9.36
C VAL A 451 17.40 25.03 8.06
N GLU A 452 16.74 26.18 7.97
CA GLU A 452 15.99 26.59 6.78
C GLU A 452 16.92 26.93 5.60
N ILE A 453 18.04 27.63 5.87
CA ILE A 453 19.05 27.97 4.86
C ILE A 453 19.75 26.71 4.31
N THR A 454 20.11 25.74 5.16
CA THR A 454 20.70 24.47 4.68
C THR A 454 19.70 23.60 3.90
N HIS A 455 18.40 23.66 4.23
CA HIS A 455 17.37 22.92 3.51
C HIS A 455 17.08 23.50 2.11
N ILE A 456 17.09 24.83 1.99
CA ILE A 456 16.97 25.54 0.70
C ILE A 456 18.21 25.26 -0.17
N ALA A 457 19.40 25.32 0.41
CA ALA A 457 20.65 25.01 -0.30
C ALA A 457 20.71 23.55 -0.77
N TYR A 458 20.20 22.59 0.02
CA TYR A 458 20.12 21.18 -0.38
C TYR A 458 19.15 20.95 -1.55
N LYS A 459 18.05 21.71 -1.63
CA LYS A 459 17.11 21.64 -2.77
C LYS A 459 17.75 22.11 -4.07
N ALA A 460 18.66 23.09 -4.00
CA ALA A 460 19.40 23.62 -5.15
C ALA A 460 20.53 22.71 -5.67
N LEU A 461 20.95 21.69 -4.91
CA LEU A 461 21.99 20.75 -5.33
C LEU A 461 21.53 19.88 -6.51
N ASN A 462 22.42 19.72 -7.49
CA ASN A 462 22.19 18.82 -8.61
C ASN A 462 22.29 17.34 -8.21
N GLY A 463 21.87 16.44 -9.10
CA GLY A 463 21.84 14.99 -8.82
C GLY A 463 23.20 14.43 -8.40
N THR A 464 24.28 14.84 -9.07
CA THR A 464 25.64 14.39 -8.77
C THR A 464 26.10 14.84 -7.39
N GLN A 465 25.79 16.07 -6.98
CA GLN A 465 26.14 16.59 -5.66
C GLN A 465 25.39 15.85 -4.54
N LYS A 466 24.10 15.56 -4.73
CA LYS A 466 23.29 14.77 -3.78
C LYS A 466 23.83 13.35 -3.64
N ASP A 467 24.26 12.76 -4.75
CA ASP A 467 24.87 11.43 -4.77
C ASP A 467 26.21 11.40 -4.00
N ILE A 468 27.09 12.39 -4.20
CA ILE A 468 28.34 12.54 -3.44
C ILE A 468 28.08 12.65 -1.94
N ILE A 469 27.11 13.48 -1.52
CA ILE A 469 26.78 13.66 -0.10
C ILE A 469 26.28 12.34 0.50
N GLN A 470 25.43 11.62 -0.23
CA GLN A 470 24.90 10.35 0.22
C GLN A 470 26.00 9.28 0.31
N PHE A 471 26.89 9.22 -0.68
CA PHE A 471 28.04 8.32 -0.69
C PHE A 471 29.01 8.60 0.48
N CYS A 472 29.13 9.86 0.88
CA CYS A 472 29.92 10.30 2.04
C CYS A 472 29.22 10.06 3.39
N SER A 473 28.08 9.37 3.46
CA SER A 473 27.44 9.01 4.74
C SER A 473 28.35 8.19 5.67
N ILE A 474 29.36 7.53 5.09
CA ILE A 474 30.53 7.01 5.79
C ILE A 474 31.81 7.63 5.20
N PRO A 475 32.91 7.74 5.96
CA PRO A 475 34.11 8.44 5.49
C PRO A 475 34.71 7.84 4.21
N ARG A 476 34.92 8.69 3.19
CA ARG A 476 35.49 8.35 1.87
C ARG A 476 36.66 9.23 1.51
N SER A 477 37.65 8.68 0.82
CA SER A 477 38.74 9.48 0.23
C SER A 477 38.25 10.23 -1.01
N ALA A 478 38.94 11.32 -1.38
CA ALA A 478 38.63 12.07 -2.60
C ALA A 478 38.70 11.19 -3.86
N ARG A 479 39.59 10.19 -3.87
CA ARG A 479 39.69 9.23 -4.98
C ARG A 479 38.45 8.37 -5.12
N GLU A 480 37.99 7.77 -4.02
CA GLU A 480 36.77 6.95 -4.02
C GLU A 480 35.54 7.77 -4.44
N ILE A 481 35.46 9.03 -4.00
CA ILE A 481 34.35 9.92 -4.37
C ILE A 481 34.36 10.20 -5.88
N LEU A 482 35.51 10.58 -6.44
CA LEU A 482 35.61 10.90 -7.86
C LEU A 482 35.38 9.66 -8.74
N GLU A 483 35.95 8.50 -8.37
CA GLU A 483 35.72 7.24 -9.09
C GLU A 483 34.24 6.84 -9.06
N HIS A 484 33.54 7.06 -7.94
CA HIS A 484 32.11 6.77 -7.81
C HIS A 484 31.25 7.58 -8.79
N ILE A 485 31.57 8.86 -9.00
CA ILE A 485 30.87 9.71 -9.96
C ILE A 485 31.45 9.63 -11.39
N GLY A 486 32.38 8.69 -11.64
CA GLY A 486 32.93 8.41 -12.96
C GLY A 486 34.09 9.33 -13.41
N TYR A 487 34.77 10.00 -12.48
CA TYR A 487 35.89 10.90 -12.78
C TYR A 487 37.22 10.37 -12.24
N SER A 488 38.31 10.67 -12.96
CA SER A 488 39.67 10.33 -12.52
C SER A 488 40.13 11.23 -11.36
N TYR A 489 40.99 10.68 -10.50
CA TYR A 489 41.59 11.42 -9.40
C TYR A 489 42.57 12.49 -9.90
N HIS A 490 42.09 13.74 -9.93
CA HIS A 490 42.88 14.90 -10.34
C HIS A 490 42.49 16.13 -9.51
N PRO A 491 43.43 17.02 -9.12
CA PRO A 491 43.14 18.19 -8.29
C PRO A 491 42.02 19.10 -8.83
N THR A 492 41.91 19.23 -10.15
CA THR A 492 40.84 20.00 -10.81
C THR A 492 39.45 19.43 -10.53
N ASN A 493 39.31 18.10 -10.50
CA ASN A 493 38.04 17.44 -10.22
C ASN A 493 37.68 17.52 -8.73
N ILE A 494 38.67 17.48 -7.83
CA ILE A 494 38.46 17.71 -6.39
C ILE A 494 37.91 19.12 -6.16
N ASN A 495 38.53 20.12 -6.79
CA ASN A 495 38.07 21.51 -6.69
C ASN A 495 36.69 21.72 -7.30
N LYS A 496 36.31 20.95 -8.34
CA LYS A 496 35.02 21.06 -9.01
C LYS A 496 33.88 20.38 -8.24
N PHE A 497 34.12 19.20 -7.67
CA PHE A 497 33.03 18.36 -7.15
C PHE A 497 33.01 18.23 -5.63
N ILE A 498 34.17 18.30 -4.97
CA ILE A 498 34.29 18.05 -3.52
C ILE A 498 34.42 19.37 -2.75
N LYS A 499 35.26 20.29 -3.21
CA LYS A 499 35.51 21.57 -2.53
C LYS A 499 34.24 22.42 -2.32
N PRO A 500 33.32 22.56 -3.29
CA PRO A 500 32.10 23.35 -3.08
C PRO A 500 31.21 22.74 -1.99
N LEU A 501 31.15 21.41 -1.88
CA LEU A 501 30.36 20.73 -0.85
C LEU A 501 30.97 20.87 0.55
N LEU A 502 32.28 21.02 0.64
CA LEU A 502 33.00 21.34 1.89
C LEU A 502 32.76 22.78 2.32
N GLU A 503 32.91 23.73 1.39
CA GLU A 503 32.73 25.16 1.64
C GLU A 503 31.29 25.49 2.09
N HIS A 504 30.29 24.75 1.58
CA HIS A 504 28.89 24.90 1.96
C HIS A 504 28.45 23.98 3.12
N GLY A 505 29.39 23.27 3.77
CA GLY A 505 29.13 22.48 4.97
C GLY A 505 28.24 21.25 4.79
N PHE A 506 28.13 20.70 3.58
CA PHE A 506 27.38 19.45 3.35
C PHE A 506 28.19 18.20 3.70
N ILE A 507 29.50 18.29 3.51
CA ILE A 507 30.49 17.29 3.92
C ILE A 507 31.61 17.98 4.69
N GLU A 508 32.31 17.24 5.55
CA GLU A 508 33.42 17.71 6.36
C GLU A 508 34.63 16.78 6.23
N MET A 509 35.80 17.34 6.52
CA MET A 509 37.06 16.61 6.61
C MET A 509 37.15 15.81 7.91
N THR A 510 37.65 14.58 7.85
CA THR A 510 37.88 13.77 9.06
C THR A 510 39.09 14.22 9.87
N GLU A 511 40.10 14.81 9.24
CA GLU A 511 41.30 15.38 9.87
C GLU A 511 41.48 16.89 9.51
N PRO A 512 40.59 17.79 9.98
CA PRO A 512 40.58 19.19 9.54
C PRO A 512 41.88 19.96 9.84
N GLU A 513 42.64 19.56 10.86
CA GLU A 513 43.92 20.20 11.21
C GLU A 513 45.11 19.74 10.35
N LYS A 514 44.93 18.73 9.49
CA LYS A 514 45.99 18.16 8.63
C LYS A 514 45.51 18.06 7.18
N LEU A 515 45.29 19.21 6.56
CA LEU A 515 44.73 19.35 5.19
C LEU A 515 45.41 18.48 4.12
N ASN A 516 46.72 18.21 4.25
CA ASN A 516 47.51 17.41 3.30
C ASN A 516 47.78 15.96 3.76
N SER A 517 47.02 15.46 4.73
CA SER A 517 47.15 14.09 5.23
C SER A 517 46.87 13.08 4.11
N LYS A 518 47.75 12.09 3.92
CA LYS A 518 47.52 10.99 2.96
C LYS A 518 46.29 10.14 3.30
N ASN A 519 45.84 10.20 4.56
CA ASN A 519 44.67 9.47 5.05
C ASN A 519 43.41 10.35 5.13
N GLN A 520 43.45 11.56 4.60
CA GLN A 520 42.32 12.49 4.62
C GLN A 520 41.09 11.87 3.96
N LYS A 521 39.98 11.83 4.71
CA LYS A 521 38.67 11.42 4.20
C LYS A 521 37.65 12.54 4.42
N TYR A 522 36.53 12.40 3.73
CA TYR A 522 35.39 13.29 3.74
C TYR A 522 34.17 12.49 4.18
N ARG A 523 33.36 13.08 5.07
CA ARG A 523 32.13 12.47 5.54
C ARG A 523 31.02 13.50 5.55
N LYS A 524 29.78 13.06 5.41
CA LYS A 524 28.60 13.91 5.57
C LYS A 524 28.58 14.51 6.97
N VAL A 525 28.33 15.82 7.07
CA VAL A 525 28.22 16.50 8.36
C VAL A 525 27.05 15.90 9.13
N ARG A 526 27.30 15.43 10.35
CA ARG A 526 26.27 14.92 11.26
C ARG A 526 25.80 16.09 12.12
N LYS A 527 24.54 16.52 11.94
CA LYS A 527 23.92 17.46 12.88
C LYS A 527 23.69 16.71 14.21
N ASN A 528 24.20 17.25 15.31
CA ASN A 528 23.84 16.81 16.66
C ASN A 528 22.47 17.34 17.05
#